data_AF-A0A6P1L0A9-F1
#
_entry.id   AF-A0A6P1L0A9-F1
#
_cell.length_a   1.000
_cell.length_b   1.000
_cell.length_c   1.000
_cell.angle_alpha   90.00
_cell.angle_beta   90.00
_cell.angle_gamma   90.00
#
_symmetry.space_group_name_H-M   'P 1'
#
loop_
_entity.id
_entity.type
_entity.pdbx_description
1 polymer ?
#
loop_
_entity_poly.entity_id
_entity_poly.type
_entity_poly.pdbx_seq_one_letter_code
_entity_poly.pdbx_strand_id
1 'polypeptide(L)'
;MTAKIVGRPKRTRPVDRVNYKLDSSIRKLLTSLADRKGRNEGSQIERLILQGEAIERLIDKGEALSVSVIEKEINDIWDELQIND
;
A
#
# COMPACT_ATOMS: atom_id res chain seq x y z
N MET A 1 1.11 -29.29 -28.47
CA MET A 1 1.32 -27.93 -27.92
C MET A 1 0.30 -27.00 -28.54
N THR A 2 -0.57 -26.36 -27.74
CA THR A 2 -1.26 -25.11 -28.15
C THR A 2 -1.66 -24.31 -26.91
N ALA A 3 -0.69 -23.66 -26.29
CA ALA A 3 -0.98 -22.52 -25.41
C ALA A 3 -1.50 -21.39 -26.32
N LYS A 4 -2.77 -21.01 -26.17
CA LYS A 4 -3.36 -19.92 -26.93
C LYS A 4 -2.76 -18.60 -26.43
N ILE A 5 -2.11 -17.87 -27.34
CA ILE A 5 -1.28 -16.70 -27.05
C ILE A 5 -2.11 -15.56 -26.45
N VAL A 6 -1.58 -15.13 -25.29
CA VAL A 6 -1.64 -13.86 -24.57
C VAL A 6 -2.29 -12.64 -25.22
N GLY A 7 -3.13 -12.01 -24.41
CA GLY A 7 -3.22 -10.57 -24.27
C GLY A 7 -4.06 -10.20 -23.04
N ARG A 8 -3.45 -9.64 -21.98
CA ARG A 8 -4.23 -8.79 -21.08
C ARG A 8 -4.45 -7.48 -21.85
N PRO A 9 -5.69 -6.95 -21.93
CA PRO A 9 -5.95 -5.70 -22.65
C PRO A 9 -4.93 -4.64 -22.26
N LYS A 10 -4.27 -4.02 -23.24
CA LYS A 10 -3.23 -3.03 -23.00
C LYS A 10 -3.88 -1.83 -22.31
N ARG A 11 -3.42 -1.50 -21.11
CA ARG A 11 -3.95 -0.38 -20.33
C ARG A 11 -3.01 0.82 -20.44
N THR A 12 -3.59 2.01 -20.38
CA THR A 12 -2.92 3.26 -20.79
C THR A 12 -3.01 4.35 -19.72
N ARG A 13 -3.02 3.99 -18.41
CA ARG A 13 -3.30 4.77 -17.15
C ARG A 13 -4.80 4.73 -16.78
N PRO A 14 -5.32 5.08 -15.56
CA PRO A 14 -4.80 5.49 -14.22
C PRO A 14 -5.32 4.58 -13.06
N VAL A 15 -4.71 4.53 -11.86
CA VAL A 15 -5.17 3.78 -10.64
C VAL A 15 -5.63 2.31 -10.85
N ASP A 16 -5.00 1.63 -11.81
CA ASP A 16 -5.39 0.33 -12.32
C ASP A 16 -5.67 -0.67 -11.20
N ARG A 17 -6.95 -1.00 -10.92
CA ARG A 17 -7.33 -1.90 -9.83
C ARG A 17 -6.51 -3.20 -9.87
N VAL A 18 -5.54 -3.29 -8.97
CA VAL A 18 -4.61 -4.42 -8.87
C VAL A 18 -5.28 -5.48 -8.01
N ASN A 19 -5.57 -6.63 -8.61
CA ASN A 19 -5.90 -7.81 -7.81
C ASN A 19 -4.58 -8.43 -7.35
N TYR A 20 -4.19 -8.14 -6.12
CA TYR A 20 -3.00 -8.70 -5.51
C TYR A 20 -3.19 -10.21 -5.31
N LYS A 21 -2.30 -11.01 -5.91
CA LYS A 21 -2.19 -12.43 -5.60
C LYS A 21 -1.57 -12.57 -4.21
N LEU A 22 -2.43 -12.63 -3.20
CA LEU A 22 -2.05 -12.84 -1.80
C LEU A 22 -2.39 -14.28 -1.42
N ASP A 23 -1.56 -14.86 -0.54
CA ASP A 23 -1.95 -16.09 0.14
C ASP A 23 -3.29 -15.89 0.87
N SER A 24 -4.12 -16.94 0.90
CA SER A 24 -5.46 -16.88 1.50
C SER A 24 -5.44 -16.44 2.97
N SER A 25 -4.40 -16.81 3.72
CA SER A 25 -4.23 -16.46 5.14
C SER A 25 -3.88 -14.98 5.29
N ILE A 26 -3.01 -14.48 4.42
CA ILE A 26 -2.62 -13.06 4.38
C ILE A 26 -3.81 -12.19 3.96
N ARG A 27 -4.61 -12.63 2.97
CA ARG A 27 -5.82 -11.92 2.56
C ARG A 27 -6.81 -11.79 3.71
N LYS A 28 -7.07 -12.87 4.47
CA LYS A 28 -7.94 -12.82 5.66
C LYS A 28 -7.43 -11.81 6.69
N LEU A 29 -6.13 -11.76 6.93
CA LEU A 29 -5.52 -10.79 7.84
C LEU A 29 -5.73 -9.35 7.35
N LEU A 30 -5.52 -9.10 6.05
CA LEU A 30 -5.78 -7.80 5.43
C LEU A 30 -7.25 -7.37 5.60
N THR A 31 -8.21 -8.26 5.31
CA THR A 31 -9.64 -7.97 5.48
C THR A 31 -9.95 -7.61 6.94
N SER A 32 -9.49 -8.40 7.91
CA SER A 32 -9.69 -8.09 9.33
C SER A 32 -9.00 -6.80 9.78
N LEU A 33 -7.87 -6.42 9.19
CA LEU A 33 -7.22 -5.14 9.47
C LEU A 33 -8.04 -3.97 8.92
N ALA A 34 -8.51 -4.10 7.67
CA ALA A 34 -9.32 -3.10 7.00
C ALA A 34 -10.64 -2.87 7.78
N ASP A 35 -11.34 -3.94 8.15
CA ASP A 35 -12.58 -3.88 8.94
C ASP A 35 -12.38 -3.19 10.29
N ARG A 36 -11.35 -3.58 11.05
CA ARG A 36 -11.03 -2.98 12.36
C ARG A 36 -10.74 -1.48 12.29
N LYS A 37 -10.31 -0.99 11.13
CA LYS A 37 -9.95 0.41 10.91
C LYS A 37 -11.00 1.16 10.08
N GLY A 38 -12.13 0.52 9.73
CA GLY A 38 -13.19 1.13 8.92
C GLY A 38 -12.74 1.50 7.51
N ARG A 39 -11.82 0.72 6.92
CA ARG A 39 -11.27 0.95 5.57
C ARG A 39 -11.66 -0.19 4.63
N ASN A 40 -11.59 0.07 3.32
CA ASN A 40 -11.57 -1.00 2.33
C ASN A 40 -10.15 -1.58 2.18
N GLU A 41 -10.04 -2.77 1.58
CA GLU A 41 -8.74 -3.46 1.41
C GLU A 41 -7.72 -2.64 0.62
N GLY A 42 -8.15 -1.92 -0.44
CA GLY A 42 -7.26 -1.08 -1.25
C GLY A 42 -6.64 0.04 -0.43
N SER A 43 -7.47 0.81 0.28
CA SER A 43 -7.00 1.89 1.16
C SER A 43 -6.17 1.36 2.33
N GLN A 44 -6.43 0.14 2.80
CA GLN A 44 -5.59 -0.48 3.83
C GLN A 44 -4.22 -0.91 3.27
N ILE A 45 -4.15 -1.36 2.01
CA ILE A 45 -2.87 -1.65 1.34
C ILE A 45 -2.08 -0.36 1.13
N GLU A 46 -2.71 0.70 0.62
CA GLU A 46 -2.07 2.02 0.45
C GLU A 46 -1.47 2.49 1.79
N ARG A 47 -2.23 2.36 2.88
CA ARG A 47 -1.75 2.70 4.21
C ARG A 47 -0.55 1.84 4.65
N LEU A 48 -0.54 0.55 4.35
CA LEU A 48 0.57 -0.34 4.69
C LEU A 48 1.84 0.00 3.89
N ILE A 49 1.70 0.40 2.63
CA ILE A 49 2.82 0.86 1.79
C ILE A 49 3.44 2.13 2.40
N LEU A 50 2.61 3.13 2.70
CA LEU A 50 3.07 4.37 3.32
C LEU A 50 3.73 4.13 4.68
N GLN A 51 3.18 3.21 5.47
CA GLN A 51 3.75 2.84 6.77
C GLN A 51 5.13 2.17 6.63
N GLY A 52 5.32 1.31 5.62
CA GLY A 52 6.62 0.70 5.34
C GLY A 52 7.68 1.76 5.01
N GLU A 53 7.36 2.65 4.07
CA GLU A 53 8.23 3.77 3.67
C GLU A 53 8.55 4.69 4.86
N ALA A 54 7.56 5.06 5.67
CA ALA A 54 7.75 5.90 6.84
C ALA A 54 8.74 5.29 7.83
N ILE A 55 8.64 3.98 8.09
CA ILE A 55 9.56 3.28 9.00
C ILE A 55 10.98 3.29 8.44
N GLU A 56 11.16 3.02 7.15
CA GLU A 56 12.48 3.04 6.50
C GLU A 56 13.12 4.43 6.59
N ARG A 57 12.38 5.50 6.24
CA ARG A 57 12.87 6.89 6.36
C ARG A 57 13.28 7.25 7.78
N LEU A 58 12.49 6.85 8.78
CA LEU A 58 12.80 7.14 10.18
C LEU A 58 14.04 6.38 10.67
N ILE A 59 14.23 5.14 10.23
CA ILE A 59 15.45 4.36 10.52
C ILE A 59 16.67 5.07 9.93
N ASP A 60 16.59 5.53 8.69
CA ASP A 60 17.70 6.23 8.01
C ASP A 60 18.05 7.57 8.67
N LYS A 61 17.05 8.27 9.21
CA LYS A 61 17.25 9.50 10.01
C LYS A 61 17.81 9.22 11.42
N GLY A 62 17.84 7.96 11.85
CA GLY A 62 18.19 7.59 13.23
C GLY A 62 17.15 8.01 14.26
N GLU A 63 15.89 8.17 13.84
CA GLU A 63 14.79 8.60 14.70
C GLU A 63 14.14 7.43 15.46
N ALA A 64 13.49 7.75 16.57
CA ALA A 64 12.76 6.76 17.36
C ALA A 64 11.44 6.35 16.69
N LEU A 65 11.22 5.04 16.57
CA LEU A 65 10.00 4.46 16.00
C LEU A 65 8.83 4.45 17.00
N SER A 66 8.37 5.63 17.40
CA SER A 66 7.14 5.78 18.17
C SER A 66 5.92 5.88 17.24
N VAL A 67 4.74 5.45 17.74
CA VAL A 67 3.50 5.48 16.94
C VAL A 67 3.22 6.89 16.40
N SER A 68 3.37 7.92 17.22
CA SER A 68 3.10 9.31 16.80
C SER A 68 4.07 9.80 15.73
N VAL A 69 5.34 9.38 15.79
CA VAL A 69 6.36 9.78 14.80
C VAL A 69 6.09 9.08 13.47
N ILE A 70 5.76 7.78 13.50
CA ILE A 70 5.37 7.03 12.30
C ILE A 70 4.13 7.65 11.65
N GLU A 71 3.09 7.97 12.44
CA GLU A 71 1.88 8.59 11.93
C GLU A 71 2.14 9.97 11.29
N LYS A 72 3.04 10.76 11.89
CA LYS A 72 3.47 12.04 11.32
C LYS A 72 4.19 11.84 10.00
N GLU A 73 5.21 10.98 9.95
CA GLU A 73 5.99 10.74 8.73
C GLU A 73 5.11 10.18 7.59
N ILE A 74 4.10 9.36 7.90
CA ILE A 74 3.14 8.90 6.88
C ILE A 74 2.36 10.08 6.26
N ASN A 75 1.93 11.05 7.07
CA ASN A 75 1.23 12.22 6.54
C ASN A 75 2.16 13.10 5.72
N ASP A 76 3.41 13.27 6.18
CA ASP A 76 4.43 14.03 5.44
C ASP A 76 4.67 13.39 4.05
N ILE A 77 4.81 12.06 3.96
CA ILE A 77 4.92 11.32 2.68
C ILE A 77 3.67 11.53 1.82
N TRP A 78 2.48 11.48 2.41
CA TRP A 78 1.23 11.67 1.66
C TRP A 78 1.16 13.07 1.04
N ASP A 79 1.48 14.11 1.81
CA ASP A 79 1.48 15.49 1.33
C ASP A 79 2.54 15.72 0.24
N GLU A 80 3.74 15.12 0.37
CA GLU A 80 4.76 15.11 -0.68
C GLU A 80 4.24 14.50 -2.00
N LEU A 81 3.48 13.41 -1.93
CA LEU A 81 2.90 12.77 -3.13
C LEU A 81 1.84 13.67 -3.79
N GLN A 82 1.00 14.35 -3.00
CA GLN A 82 -0.05 15.24 -3.53
C GLN A 82 0.50 16.50 -4.20
N ILE A 83 1.70 16.98 -3.82
CA ILE A 83 2.34 18.14 -4.45
C ILE A 83 2.93 17.79 -5.82
N ASN A 84 3.29 16.51 -6.04
CA ASN A 84 3.99 16.05 -7.23
C ASN A 84 3.06 15.47 -8.33
N ASP A 85 1.76 15.35 -8.05
CA ASP A 85 0.70 14.91 -8.99
C ASP A 85 0.00 16.12 -9.67
#